data_AF-A0A7G8F271-F1
#
_entry.id   AF-A0A7G8F271-F1
#
_cell.length_a   1.000
_cell.length_b   1.000
_cell.length_c   1.000
_cell.angle_alpha   90.00
_cell.angle_beta   90.00
_cell.angle_gamma   90.00
#
_symmetry.space_group_name_H-M   'P 1'
#
loop_
_entity.id
_entity.type
_entity.pdbx_description
1 polymer ?
#
loop_
_entity_poly.entity_id
_entity_poly.type
_entity_poly.pdbx_seq_one_letter_code
_entity_poly.pdbx_strand_id
1 'polypeptide(L)'
;MIWLQSGKKVGALFDQHQTTISRNQKKCAQVFGIKLQKISSCWQPQEDSLLLQLERKVHQLARLQGKSNLRLDANRWLDSSLFDPPPPGWLIGSANNLSDLHSLECLQQRIVDLCLFPLTDLPVETELLKRIELNSKREIGVVLLQEHANQERILALINTLEQA
;
A
#
# COMPACT_ATOMS: atom_id res chain seq x y z
N MET A 1 -8.30 3.41 5.29
CA MET A 1 -8.83 2.54 6.36
C MET A 1 -8.32 1.12 6.23
N ILE A 2 -8.56 0.43 5.11
CA ILE A 2 -8.11 -0.97 4.92
C ILE A 2 -6.59 -1.10 5.03
N TRP A 3 -5.83 -0.26 4.31
CA TRP A 3 -4.36 -0.29 4.37
C TRP A 3 -3.79 -0.12 5.80
N LEU A 4 -4.03 1.04 6.43
CA LEU A 4 -3.40 1.38 7.71
C LEU A 4 -4.12 0.85 8.94
N GLN A 5 -5.29 0.23 8.76
CA GLN A 5 -6.12 -0.38 9.81
C GLN A 5 -6.54 0.53 10.97
N SER A 6 -6.28 1.84 10.87
CA SER A 6 -6.52 2.82 11.93
C SER A 6 -6.95 4.16 11.34
N GLY A 7 -8.10 4.67 11.81
CA GLY A 7 -8.59 6.00 11.42
C GLY A 7 -7.66 7.13 11.86
N LYS A 8 -6.96 6.96 12.98
CA LYS A 8 -5.95 7.92 13.46
C LYS A 8 -4.76 7.99 12.49
N LYS A 9 -4.23 6.84 12.06
CA LYS A 9 -3.11 6.78 11.11
C LYS A 9 -3.48 7.34 9.74
N VAL A 10 -4.68 7.01 9.25
CA VAL A 10 -5.20 7.59 7.99
C VAL A 10 -5.35 9.09 8.14
N GLY A 11 -5.87 9.57 9.26
CA GLY A 11 -5.99 11.00 9.52
C GLY A 11 -4.65 11.71 9.49
N ALA A 12 -3.62 11.16 10.15
CA ALA A 12 -2.28 11.72 10.12
C ALA A 12 -1.66 11.70 8.70
N LEU A 13 -1.79 10.60 7.96
CA LEU A 13 -1.16 10.46 6.63
C LEU A 13 -1.79 11.38 5.57
N PHE A 14 -3.08 11.70 5.70
CA PHE A 14 -3.83 12.51 4.74
C PHE A 14 -4.18 13.91 5.25
N ASP A 15 -3.66 14.31 6.41
CA ASP A 15 -3.98 15.56 7.10
C ASP A 15 -5.50 15.80 7.27
N GLN A 16 -6.18 14.80 7.83
CA GLN A 16 -7.62 14.82 8.06
C GLN A 16 -7.98 14.38 9.48
N HIS A 17 -9.01 15.02 10.04
CA HIS A 17 -9.53 14.61 11.33
C HIS A 17 -10.15 13.21 11.27
N GLN A 18 -9.95 12.40 12.32
CA GLN A 18 -10.43 11.01 12.38
C GLN A 18 -11.94 10.88 12.15
N THR A 19 -12.75 11.84 12.65
CA THR A 19 -14.21 11.83 12.43
C THR A 19 -14.58 12.04 10.97
N THR A 20 -13.79 12.83 10.22
CA THR A 20 -13.95 13.00 8.77
C THR A 20 -13.61 11.71 8.03
N ILE A 21 -12.54 11.01 8.42
CA ILE A 21 -12.20 9.69 7.87
C ILE A 21 -13.34 8.70 8.05
N SER A 22 -13.93 8.62 9.26
CA SER A 22 -15.05 7.71 9.53
C SER A 22 -16.29 8.04 8.68
N ARG A 23 -16.64 9.33 8.56
CA ARG A 23 -17.77 9.76 7.72
C ARG A 23 -17.54 9.43 6.24
N ASN A 24 -16.36 9.74 5.71
CA ASN A 24 -16.02 9.47 4.31
C ASN A 24 -15.99 7.97 4.03
N GLN A 25 -15.43 7.17 4.94
CA GLN A 25 -15.44 5.72 4.82
C GLN A 25 -16.86 5.14 4.74
N LYS A 26 -17.80 5.62 5.58
CA LYS A 26 -19.21 5.20 5.51
C LYS A 26 -19.87 5.57 4.19
N LYS A 27 -19.64 6.81 3.70
CA LYS A 27 -20.16 7.26 2.40
C LYS A 27 -19.61 6.43 1.24
N CYS A 28 -18.30 6.21 1.20
CA CYS A 28 -17.67 5.35 0.18
C CYS A 28 -18.26 3.94 0.21
N ALA A 29 -18.38 3.33 1.40
CA ALA A 29 -18.93 1.99 1.53
C ALA A 29 -20.35 1.87 0.94
N GLN A 30 -21.21 2.87 1.22
CA GLN A 30 -22.56 2.94 0.65
C GLN A 30 -22.55 3.07 -0.89
N VAL A 31 -21.71 3.94 -1.45
CA VAL A 31 -21.61 4.14 -2.91
C VAL A 31 -21.15 2.87 -3.62
N PHE A 32 -20.18 2.14 -3.05
CA PHE A 32 -19.67 0.92 -3.64
C PHE A 32 -20.50 -0.33 -3.33
N GLY A 33 -21.60 -0.18 -2.56
CA GLY A 33 -22.43 -1.30 -2.14
C GLY A 33 -21.70 -2.32 -1.29
N ILE A 34 -20.71 -1.89 -0.50
CA ILE A 34 -19.92 -2.77 0.38
C ILE A 34 -20.21 -2.46 1.84
N LYS A 35 -19.93 -3.42 2.73
CA LYS A 35 -19.88 -3.16 4.17
C LYS A 35 -18.44 -3.27 4.65
N LEU A 36 -17.89 -2.20 5.24
CA LEU A 36 -16.60 -2.30 5.90
C LEU A 36 -16.81 -2.74 7.35
N GLN A 37 -16.25 -3.87 7.73
CA GLN A 37 -16.39 -4.44 9.08
C GLN A 37 -15.02 -4.72 9.69
N LYS A 38 -14.98 -4.73 11.02
CA LYS A 38 -13.77 -5.07 11.77
C LYS A 38 -13.87 -6.54 12.22
N ILE A 39 -13.14 -7.43 11.56
CA ILE A 39 -13.10 -8.87 11.84
C ILE A 39 -11.72 -9.19 12.42
N SER A 40 -11.65 -9.86 13.57
CA SER A 40 -10.38 -10.16 14.26
C SER A 40 -9.47 -8.95 14.41
N SER A 41 -10.06 -7.79 14.72
CA SER A 41 -9.38 -6.49 14.82
C SER A 41 -8.87 -5.86 13.50
N CYS A 42 -9.17 -6.46 12.35
CA CYS A 42 -8.82 -5.94 11.02
C CYS A 42 -10.06 -5.42 10.28
N TRP A 43 -9.97 -4.22 9.72
CA TRP A 43 -10.94 -3.70 8.76
C TRP A 43 -10.82 -4.43 7.44
N GLN A 44 -11.92 -5.03 7.02
CA GLN A 44 -12.06 -5.73 5.76
C GLN A 44 -13.37 -5.31 5.08
N PRO A 45 -13.38 -5.15 3.74
CA PRO A 45 -14.61 -5.05 3.00
C PRO A 45 -15.30 -6.43 3.01
N GLN A 46 -16.56 -6.46 3.41
CA GLN A 46 -17.45 -7.58 3.16
C GLN A 46 -18.17 -7.34 1.84
N GLU A 47 -18.29 -8.43 1.07
CA GLU A 47 -18.84 -8.50 -0.27
C GLU A 47 -17.83 -8.09 -1.36
N ASP A 48 -17.75 -8.92 -2.41
CA ASP A 48 -16.92 -8.65 -3.59
C ASP A 48 -17.63 -7.65 -4.49
N SER A 49 -17.15 -6.41 -4.50
CA SER A 49 -17.69 -5.35 -5.35
C SER A 49 -16.76 -5.14 -6.55
N LEU A 50 -17.20 -5.59 -7.72
CA LEU A 50 -16.53 -5.31 -9.00
C LEU A 50 -16.30 -3.80 -9.19
N LEU A 51 -17.25 -2.96 -8.77
CA LEU A 51 -17.15 -1.51 -8.86
C LEU A 51 -15.97 -0.96 -8.03
N LEU A 52 -15.77 -1.48 -6.81
CA LEU A 52 -14.63 -1.11 -5.98
C LEU A 52 -13.30 -1.53 -6.63
N GLN A 53 -13.25 -2.73 -7.20
CA GLN A 53 -12.04 -3.22 -7.89
C GLN A 53 -11.69 -2.35 -9.11
N LEU A 54 -12.70 -1.95 -9.89
CA LEU A 54 -12.53 -1.06 -11.04
C LEU A 54 -12.07 0.34 -10.61
N GLU A 55 -12.65 0.90 -9.55
CA GLU A 55 -12.20 2.19 -9.02
C GLU A 55 -10.72 2.13 -8.62
N ARG A 56 -10.30 1.06 -7.93
CA ARG A 56 -8.91 0.95 -7.48
C ARG A 56 -7.94 0.84 -8.64
N LYS A 57 -8.32 0.18 -9.74
CA LYS A 57 -7.55 0.17 -11.00
C LYS A 57 -7.38 1.59 -11.55
N VAL A 58 -8.46 2.36 -11.64
CA VAL A 58 -8.41 3.75 -12.14
C VAL A 58 -7.54 4.62 -11.22
N HIS A 59 -7.70 4.50 -9.91
CA HIS A 59 -6.91 5.26 -8.95
C HIS A 59 -5.43 4.88 -8.93
N GLN A 60 -5.10 3.60 -9.10
CA GLN A 60 -3.71 3.16 -9.23
C GLN A 60 -3.08 3.71 -10.51
N LEU A 61 -3.79 3.64 -11.63
CA LEU A 61 -3.32 4.22 -12.89
C LEU A 61 -3.07 5.73 -12.75
N ALA A 62 -3.98 6.46 -12.09
CA ALA A 62 -3.79 7.89 -11.83
C ALA A 62 -2.54 8.17 -10.96
N ARG A 63 -2.29 7.35 -9.92
CA ARG A 63 -1.05 7.45 -9.12
C ARG A 63 0.18 7.17 -9.99
N LEU A 64 0.19 6.10 -10.78
CA LEU A 64 1.31 5.79 -11.68
C LEU A 64 1.60 6.93 -12.68
N GLN A 65 0.57 7.62 -13.16
CA GLN A 65 0.67 8.80 -14.04
C GLN A 65 1.08 10.10 -13.34
N GLY A 66 1.41 10.08 -12.04
CA GLY A 66 1.84 11.29 -11.32
C GLY A 66 0.70 12.19 -10.84
N LYS A 67 -0.57 11.79 -11.02
CA LYS A 67 -1.74 12.60 -10.60
C LYS A 67 -2.00 12.53 -9.10
N SER A 68 -1.35 11.60 -8.40
CA SER A 68 -1.38 11.48 -6.94
C SER A 68 -0.14 10.70 -6.46
N ASN A 69 0.08 10.71 -5.15
CA ASN A 69 1.21 10.00 -4.54
C ASN A 69 1.01 8.49 -4.62
N LEU A 70 2.06 7.76 -5.01
CA LEU A 70 2.12 6.31 -4.90
C LEU A 70 2.16 5.89 -3.43
N ARG A 71 1.80 4.65 -3.14
CA ARG A 71 1.69 4.14 -1.76
C ARG A 71 2.65 2.97 -1.54
N LEU A 72 3.51 3.13 -0.54
CA LEU A 72 4.49 2.16 -0.09
C LEU A 72 4.10 1.58 1.26
N ASP A 73 3.83 0.28 1.31
CA ASP A 73 3.70 -0.44 2.58
C ASP A 73 5.09 -0.82 3.11
N ALA A 74 5.48 -0.20 4.23
CA ALA A 74 6.79 -0.36 4.84
C ALA A 74 6.66 -0.97 6.24
N ASN A 75 5.88 -2.06 6.38
CA ASN A 75 5.42 -2.58 7.69
C ASN A 75 6.50 -2.64 8.78
N ARG A 76 7.70 -3.12 8.44
CA ARG A 76 8.84 -3.29 9.35
C ARG A 76 9.87 -2.14 9.32
N TRP A 77 9.69 -1.16 8.45
CA TRP A 77 10.64 -0.06 8.22
C TRP A 77 10.02 1.34 8.38
N LEU A 78 8.79 1.46 8.87
CA LEU A 78 8.11 2.75 8.97
C LEU A 78 8.91 3.77 9.80
N ASP A 79 9.57 3.33 10.87
CA ASP A 79 10.39 4.18 11.75
C ASP A 79 11.87 4.22 11.33
N SER A 80 12.19 3.74 10.12
CA SER A 80 13.55 3.76 9.60
C SER A 80 13.91 5.13 9.02
N SER A 81 15.16 5.56 9.23
CA SER A 81 15.74 6.74 8.54
C SER A 81 15.70 6.65 7.01
N LEU A 82 15.41 5.46 6.46
CA LEU A 82 15.18 5.25 5.03
C LEU A 82 14.06 6.13 4.46
N PHE A 83 13.13 6.55 5.32
CA PHE A 83 11.89 7.22 4.94
C PHE A 83 11.68 8.55 5.65
N ASP A 84 12.74 9.11 6.22
CA ASP A 84 12.75 10.45 6.79
C ASP A 84 13.80 11.33 6.10
N PRO A 85 13.40 12.16 5.12
CA PRO A 85 12.03 12.39 4.64
C PRO A 85 11.51 11.29 3.70
N PRO A 86 10.18 11.18 3.49
CA PRO A 86 9.62 10.23 2.54
C PRO A 86 10.07 10.55 1.10
N PRO A 87 10.27 9.54 0.23
CA PRO A 87 10.64 9.75 -1.16
C PRO A 87 9.61 10.61 -1.89
N PRO A 88 10.04 11.54 -2.76
CA PRO A 88 9.14 12.44 -3.48
C PRO A 88 8.01 11.70 -4.21
N GLY A 89 6.78 12.12 -3.95
CA GLY A 89 5.59 11.55 -4.58
C GLY A 89 5.17 10.17 -4.06
N TRP A 90 5.70 9.75 -2.90
CA TRP A 90 5.29 8.54 -2.19
C TRP A 90 4.65 8.86 -0.83
N LEU A 91 3.59 8.13 -0.51
CA LEU A 91 3.05 8.01 0.84
C LEU A 91 3.53 6.69 1.43
N ILE A 92 4.01 6.75 2.66
CA ILE A 92 4.54 5.58 3.37
C ILE A 92 3.62 5.26 4.53
N GLY A 93 3.34 3.98 4.71
CA GLY A 93 2.45 3.54 5.77
C GLY A 93 2.65 2.09 6.14
N SER A 94 2.02 1.73 7.27
CA SER A 94 1.98 0.39 7.81
C SER A 94 0.71 0.20 8.63
N ALA A 95 0.15 -1.00 8.61
CA ALA A 95 -0.92 -1.38 9.53
C ALA A 95 -0.44 -1.49 10.99
N ASN A 96 0.86 -1.67 11.25
CA ASN A 96 1.49 -2.12 12.50
C ASN A 96 0.86 -3.43 13.02
N ASN A 97 1.69 -4.38 13.42
CA ASN A 97 1.26 -5.64 14.06
C ASN A 97 0.35 -6.53 13.19
N LEU A 98 0.28 -6.30 11.88
CA LEU A 98 -0.30 -7.24 10.93
C LEU A 98 0.80 -7.99 10.20
N SER A 99 0.47 -9.20 9.76
CA SER A 99 1.35 -10.06 9.00
C SER A 99 1.61 -9.50 7.61
N ASP A 100 2.68 -9.97 6.98
CA ASP A 100 3.04 -9.60 5.62
C ASP A 100 1.97 -10.04 4.57
N LEU A 101 1.07 -10.96 4.95
CA LEU A 101 -0.12 -11.32 4.16
C LEU A 101 -1.04 -10.12 3.94
N HIS A 102 -1.25 -9.26 4.94
CA HIS A 102 -2.09 -8.05 4.78
C HIS A 102 -1.50 -7.08 3.76
N SER A 103 -0.17 -6.94 3.73
CA SER A 103 0.53 -6.11 2.73
C SER A 103 0.36 -6.70 1.33
N LEU A 104 0.41 -8.03 1.17
CA LEU A 104 0.10 -8.70 -0.10
C LEU A 104 -1.34 -8.52 -0.54
N GLU A 105 -2.31 -8.70 0.36
CA GLU A 105 -3.73 -8.48 0.09
C GLU A 105 -3.97 -7.04 -0.38
N CYS A 106 -3.37 -6.06 0.29
CA CYS A 106 -3.46 -4.65 -0.11
C CYS A 106 -2.88 -4.40 -1.50
N LEU A 107 -1.78 -5.07 -1.85
CA LEU A 107 -1.14 -4.94 -3.16
C LEU A 107 -2.00 -5.55 -4.28
N GLN A 108 -2.48 -6.79 -4.09
CA GLN A 108 -3.38 -7.48 -5.02
C GLN A 108 -4.68 -6.70 -5.23
N GLN A 109 -5.18 -6.07 -4.16
CA GLN A 109 -6.33 -5.20 -4.20
C GLN A 109 -6.04 -3.78 -4.72
N ARG A 110 -4.79 -3.44 -5.07
CA ARG A 110 -4.37 -2.14 -5.64
C ARG A 110 -4.59 -0.96 -4.69
N ILE A 111 -4.63 -1.27 -3.39
CA ILE A 111 -4.74 -0.28 -2.31
C ILE A 111 -3.38 0.39 -2.11
N VAL A 112 -2.31 -0.41 -2.17
CA VAL A 112 -0.91 0.03 -2.20
C VAL A 112 -0.29 -0.33 -3.55
N ASP A 113 0.83 0.31 -3.87
CA ASP A 113 1.49 0.16 -5.17
C ASP A 113 2.80 -0.63 -5.08
N LEU A 114 3.43 -0.65 -3.89
CA LEU A 114 4.65 -1.39 -3.61
C LEU A 114 4.70 -1.76 -2.13
N CYS A 115 5.30 -2.91 -1.81
CA CYS A 115 5.48 -3.40 -0.44
C CYS A 115 6.95 -3.76 -0.19
N LEU A 116 7.45 -3.49 1.01
CA LEU A 116 8.76 -3.93 1.47
C LEU A 116 8.69 -5.23 2.25
N PHE A 117 9.65 -6.11 2.00
CA PHE A 117 9.79 -7.40 2.67
C PHE A 117 11.25 -7.67 3.03
N PRO A 118 11.52 -8.42 4.12
CA PRO A 118 12.84 -8.97 4.36
C PRO A 118 13.17 -9.98 3.25
N LEU A 119 14.42 -10.10 2.83
CA LEU A 119 14.80 -11.12 1.84
C LEU A 119 14.47 -12.55 2.31
N THR A 120 14.53 -12.81 3.61
CA THR A 120 14.17 -14.11 4.21
C THR A 120 12.69 -14.46 4.05
N ASP A 121 11.83 -13.44 3.98
CA ASP A 121 10.37 -13.57 3.99
C ASP A 121 9.79 -13.14 2.62
N LEU A 122 10.63 -13.08 1.58
CA LEU A 122 10.24 -12.57 0.28
C LEU A 122 9.19 -13.51 -0.36
N PRO A 123 8.00 -13.00 -0.71
CA PRO A 123 6.96 -13.79 -1.36
C PRO A 123 7.45 -14.46 -2.64
N VAL A 124 6.84 -15.60 -2.97
CA VAL A 124 7.12 -16.31 -4.22
C VAL A 124 6.61 -15.49 -5.39
N GLU A 125 7.41 -15.38 -6.45
CA GLU A 125 7.01 -14.72 -7.68
C GLU A 125 5.85 -15.50 -8.34
N THR A 126 4.88 -14.79 -8.89
CA THR A 126 3.72 -15.38 -9.57
C THR A 126 3.42 -14.58 -10.84
N GLU A 127 2.51 -15.06 -11.68
CA GLU A 127 2.03 -14.30 -12.85
C GLU A 127 1.51 -12.88 -12.51
N LEU A 128 1.06 -12.68 -11.26
CA LEU A 128 0.53 -11.39 -10.79
C LEU A 128 1.53 -10.56 -10.00
N LEU A 129 2.50 -11.18 -9.35
CA LEU A 129 3.41 -10.54 -8.40
C LEU A 129 4.84 -10.64 -8.88
N LYS A 130 5.50 -9.49 -8.99
CA LYS A 130 6.94 -9.39 -9.17
C LYS A 130 7.60 -9.18 -7.81
N ARG A 131 8.72 -9.86 -7.59
CA ARG A 131 9.66 -9.55 -6.51
C ARG A 131 10.97 -9.06 -7.09
N ILE A 132 11.59 -8.08 -6.43
CA ILE A 132 12.89 -7.54 -6.80
C ILE A 132 13.71 -7.45 -5.51
N GLU A 133 14.83 -8.15 -5.50
CA GLU A 133 15.80 -8.08 -4.42
C GLU A 133 16.62 -6.80 -4.58
N LEU A 134 16.72 -6.00 -3.53
CA LEU A 134 17.48 -4.75 -3.59
C LEU A 134 18.93 -5.05 -3.26
N ASN A 135 19.86 -4.53 -4.07
CA ASN A 135 21.28 -4.60 -3.77
C ASN A 135 21.69 -3.56 -2.71
N SER A 136 21.06 -3.61 -1.54
CA SER A 136 21.30 -2.70 -0.42
C SER A 136 21.89 -3.47 0.76
N LYS A 137 22.58 -2.77 1.68
CA LYS A 137 23.11 -3.38 2.91
C LYS A 137 22.01 -3.92 3.84
N ARG A 138 20.79 -3.43 3.65
CA ARG A 138 19.62 -3.84 4.40
C ARG A 138 19.04 -5.00 3.58
N GLU A 139 18.97 -6.19 4.15
CA GLU A 139 18.48 -7.40 3.46
C GLU A 139 16.97 -7.28 3.17
N ILE A 140 16.61 -6.42 2.22
CA ILE A 140 15.26 -6.05 1.86
C ILE A 140 15.02 -6.31 0.37
N GLY A 141 13.78 -6.69 0.06
CA GLY A 141 13.26 -6.72 -1.30
C GLY A 141 11.96 -5.96 -1.39
N VAL A 142 11.58 -5.66 -2.63
CA VAL A 142 10.30 -5.03 -2.97
C VAL A 142 9.40 -6.03 -3.67
N VAL A 143 8.10 -5.93 -3.41
CA VAL A 143 7.06 -6.70 -4.10
C VAL A 143 6.04 -5.75 -4.69
N LEU A 144 5.65 -6.02 -5.93
CA LEU A 144 4.72 -5.21 -6.71
C LEU A 144 3.92 -6.06 -7.70
N LEU A 145 2.94 -5.45 -8.36
CA LEU A 145 2.20 -6.14 -9.42
C LEU A 145 3.07 -6.24 -10.69
N GLN A 146 3.08 -7.41 -11.33
CA GLN A 146 3.92 -7.72 -12.50
C GLN A 146 3.72 -6.73 -13.65
N GLU A 147 2.48 -6.34 -13.93
CA GLU A 147 2.13 -5.37 -14.98
C GLU A 147 2.72 -3.97 -14.75
N HIS A 148 3.16 -3.66 -13.53
CA HIS A 148 3.74 -2.36 -13.16
C HIS A 148 5.27 -2.41 -12.99
N ALA A 149 5.91 -3.56 -13.25
CA ALA A 149 7.35 -3.75 -13.03
C ALA A 149 8.23 -2.72 -13.78
N ASN A 150 7.78 -2.27 -14.95
CA ASN A 150 8.52 -1.31 -15.79
C ASN A 150 8.04 0.15 -15.63
N GLN A 151 7.23 0.46 -14.62
CA GLN A 151 6.74 1.83 -14.41
C GLN A 151 7.86 2.72 -13.89
N GLU A 152 8.08 3.85 -14.57
CA GLU A 152 9.21 4.76 -14.31
C GLU A 152 9.29 5.21 -12.84
N ARG A 153 8.15 5.60 -12.25
CA ARG A 153 8.10 6.05 -10.85
C ARG A 153 8.45 4.95 -9.84
N ILE A 154 8.15 3.69 -10.18
CA ILE A 154 8.49 2.53 -9.36
C ILE A 154 10.00 2.27 -9.46
N LEU A 155 10.55 2.24 -10.67
CA LEU A 155 11.98 2.06 -10.90
C LEU A 155 12.80 3.16 -10.23
N ALA A 156 12.32 4.41 -10.26
CA ALA A 156 12.96 5.53 -9.56
C ALA A 156 13.03 5.32 -8.04
N LEU A 157 11.98 4.77 -7.42
CA LEU A 157 12.02 4.42 -5.99
C LEU A 157 13.02 3.29 -5.73
N ILE A 158 13.00 2.23 -6.54
CA ILE A 158 13.93 1.09 -6.40
C ILE A 158 15.38 1.57 -6.42
N ASN A 159 15.76 2.37 -7.43
CA ASN A 159 17.10 2.93 -7.53
C ASN A 159 17.48 3.78 -6.30
N THR A 160 16.51 4.53 -5.74
CA THR A 160 16.74 5.33 -4.53
C THR A 160 17.00 4.42 -3.32
N LEU A 161 16.26 3.32 -3.20
CA LEU A 161 16.40 2.37 -2.09
C LEU A 161 17.70 1.56 -2.17
N GLU A 162 18.18 1.25 -3.37
CA GLU A 162 19.47 0.57 -3.57
C GLU A 162 20.67 1.45 -3.18
N GLN A 163 20.51 2.77 -3.24
CA GLN A 163 21.56 3.74 -2.91
C GLN A 163 21.61 4.12 -1.42
N ALA A 164 20.62 3.70 -0.62
CA ALA A 164 20.43 4.09 0.79
C ALA A 164 21.01 3.07 1.80
#